data_AF-A0A7V7C0N7-F1
#
_entry.id   AF-A0A7V7C0N7-F1
#
_cell.length_a   1.000
_cell.length_b   1.000
_cell.length_c   1.000
_cell.angle_alpha   90.00
_cell.angle_beta   90.00
_cell.angle_gamma   90.00
#
_symmetry.space_group_name_H-M   'P 1'
#
loop_
_entity.id
_entity.type
_entity.pdbx_description
1 polymer ?
#
loop_
_entity_poly.entity_id
_entity_poly.type
_entity_poly.pdbx_seq_one_letter_code
_entity_poly.pdbx_strand_id
1 'polypeptide(L)' 'VEALQADLDAWLAHYNTERPHLGYRNQGRRPIETINMFVSQEA' A
#
# COMPACT_ATOMS: atom_id res chain seq x y z
N VAL A 1 0.98 15.97 18.49
CA VAL A 1 0.51 14.67 17.95
C VAL A 1 0.11 14.83 16.49
N GLU A 2 -0.72 15.81 16.14
CA GLU A 2 -1.16 16.11 14.74
C GLU A 2 -0.06 16.07 13.67
N ALA A 3 1.08 16.73 13.89
CA ALA A 3 2.16 16.74 12.89
C ALA A 3 2.71 15.34 12.59
N LEU A 4 2.85 14.50 13.62
CA LEU A 4 3.30 13.11 13.46
C LEU A 4 2.27 12.25 12.74
N GLN A 5 0.98 12.54 12.96
CA GLN A 5 -0.09 11.84 12.26
C GLN A 5 -0.08 12.19 10.77
N ALA A 6 0.07 13.47 10.43
CA ALA A 6 0.16 13.92 9.04
C ALA A 6 1.34 13.30 8.30
N ASP A 7 2.51 13.23 8.95
CA ASP A 7 3.71 12.60 8.38
C ASP A 7 3.50 11.09 8.18
N LEU A 8 2.86 10.41 9.13
CA LEU A 8 2.55 8.99 9.03
C LEU A 8 1.55 8.71 7.90
N ASP A 9 0.50 9.53 7.78
CA ASP A 9 -0.51 9.37 6.73
C ASP A 9 0.10 9.55 5.34
N ALA A 10 0.97 10.56 5.18
CA ALA A 10 1.71 10.78 3.94
C ALA A 10 2.62 9.58 3.61
N TRP A 11 3.33 9.05 4.61
CA TRP A 11 4.18 7.87 4.43
C TRP A 11 3.38 6.62 4.05
N LEU A 12 2.24 6.39 4.70
CA LEU A 12 1.35 5.26 4.40
C LEU A 12 0.77 5.34 2.98
N ALA A 13 0.37 6.54 2.54
CA ALA A 13 -0.09 6.74 1.17
C ALA A 13 1.00 6.34 0.17
N HIS A 14 2.19 6.94 0.29
CA HIS A 14 3.32 6.65 -0.58
C HIS A 14 3.68 5.15 -0.60
N TYR A 15 3.80 4.53 0.58
CA TYR A 15 4.19 3.12 0.71
C TYR A 15 3.18 2.18 0.04
N ASN A 16 1.89 2.44 0.22
CA ASN A 16 0.85 1.55 -0.26
C ASN A 16 0.50 1.77 -1.73
N THR A 17 0.67 2.97 -2.29
CA THR A 17 0.14 3.32 -3.61
C THR A 17 1.17 3.77 -4.64
N GLU A 18 2.39 4.17 -4.26
CA GLU A 18 3.36 4.77 -5.19
C GLU A 18 4.64 3.98 -5.34
N ARG A 19 5.03 3.22 -4.30
CA ARG A 19 6.32 2.55 -4.25
C ARG A 19 6.48 1.52 -5.39
N PRO A 20 7.55 1.60 -6.22
CA PRO A 20 7.90 0.56 -7.17
C PRO A 20 8.28 -0.72 -6.41
N HIS A 21 7.56 -1.81 -6.61
CA HIS A 21 7.84 -3.07 -5.93
C HIS A 21 8.76 -3.96 -6.77
N LEU A 22 9.92 -4.30 -6.22
CA LEU A 22 10.83 -5.32 -6.74
C LEU A 22 10.74 -6.63 -5.94
N GLY A 23 9.73 -6.75 -5.07
CA GLY A 23 9.60 -7.84 -4.11
C GLY A 23 8.84 -9.04 -4.66
N TYR A 24 9.34 -10.23 -4.36
CA TYR A 24 8.72 -11.52 -4.70
C TYR A 24 7.30 -11.68 -4.13
N ARG A 25 7.04 -11.17 -2.90
CA ARG A 25 5.78 -11.39 -2.18
C ARG A 25 4.55 -10.81 -2.88
N ASN A 26 4.68 -9.61 -3.42
CA ASN A 26 3.61 -8.98 -4.20
C ASN A 26 3.80 -9.19 -5.71
N GLN A 27 4.79 -9.99 -6.13
CA GLN A 27 5.12 -10.26 -7.53
C GLN A 27 5.23 -8.98 -8.37
N GLY A 28 5.93 -7.98 -7.84
CA GLY A 28 6.07 -6.68 -8.50
C GLY A 28 4.88 -5.72 -8.37
N ARG A 29 3.76 -6.15 -7.76
CA ARG A 29 2.61 -5.28 -7.49
C ARG A 29 2.81 -4.42 -6.24
N ARG A 30 2.11 -3.30 -6.21
CA ARG A 30 1.96 -2.46 -5.03
C ARG A 30 1.12 -3.16 -3.96
N PRO A 31 1.30 -2.86 -2.66
CA PRO A 31 0.58 -3.54 -1.59
C PRO A 31 -0.93 -3.40 -1.74
N ILE A 32 -1.40 -2.20 -2.14
CA ILE A 32 -2.82 -1.94 -2.33
C ILE A 32 -3.44 -2.79 -3.45
N GLU A 33 -2.68 -3.13 -4.49
CA GLU A 33 -3.17 -3.96 -5.60
C GLU A 33 -3.41 -5.40 -5.13
N THR A 34 -2.50 -5.96 -4.32
CA THR A 34 -2.69 -7.29 -3.72
C THR A 34 -3.91 -7.33 -2.81
N ILE A 35 -4.11 -6.29 -1.99
CA ILE A 35 -5.27 -6.19 -1.09
C ILE A 35 -6.56 -6.10 -1.90
N ASN A 36 -6.62 -5.22 -2.90
CA ASN A 36 -7.80 -5.07 -3.75
C ASN A 36 -8.13 -6.39 -4.48
N MET A 37 -7.13 -7.11 -4.98
CA MET A 37 -7.33 -8.43 -5.57
C MET A 37 -7.95 -9.42 -4.58
N PHE A 38 -7.55 -9.41 -3.31
CA PHE A 38 -8.13 -10.26 -2.27
C PHE A 38 -9.58 -9.86 -1.97
N VAL A 39 -9.83 -8.59 -1.70
CA VAL A 39 -11.17 -8.08 -1.34
C VAL A 39 -12.17 -8.30 -2.48
N SER A 40 -11.76 -8.15 -3.74
CA SER A 40 -12.61 -8.42 -4.90
C SER A 40 -12.96 -9.91 -5.12
N GLN A 41 -12.32 -10.85 -4.42
CA GLN A 41 -12.68 -12.27 -4.46
C GLN A 41 -13.78 -12.63 -3.46
N GLU A 42 -14.05 -11.79 -2.47
CA GLU A 42 -15.09 -12.03 -1.45
C GLU A 42 -16.45 -11.39 -1.81
N ALA A 43 -16.58 -10.82 -3.02
CA ALA A 43 -17.81 -10.23 -3.57
C ALA A 43 -18.41 -11.11 -4.67
#